data_AF-A0AA37WPG7-F1
#
_entry.id   AF-A0AA37WPG7-F1
#
_cell.length_a   1.000
_cell.length_b   1.000
_cell.length_c   1.000
_cell.angle_alpha   90.00
_cell.angle_beta   90.00
_cell.angle_gamma   90.00
#
_symmetry.space_group_name_H-M   'P 1'
#
loop_
_entity.id
_entity.type
_entity.pdbx_description
1 polymer ?
#
loop_
_entity_poly.entity_id
_entity_poly.type
_entity_poly.pdbx_seq_one_letter_code
_entity_poly.pdbx_strand_id
1 'polypeptide(L)' 'MHGLPKPVDDPAMRKLVALVQEQLPNSAHQARIYLLKQLHALEQEALETGADPGTLLSIRAAQSVVRRSDPLMGA' A
#
# COMPACT_ATOMS: atom_id res chain seq x y z
N MET A 1 -16.47 12.12 22.44
CA MET A 1 -16.79 12.12 21.01
C MET A 1 -15.77 11.25 20.29
N HIS A 2 -16.06 9.96 20.10
CA HIS A 2 -15.22 9.09 19.27
C HIS A 2 -15.74 9.24 17.84
N GLY A 3 -15.09 10.06 17.03
CA GLY A 3 -15.34 10.10 15.60
C GLY A 3 -14.95 8.76 15.02
N LEU A 4 -15.93 7.98 14.55
CA LEU A 4 -15.69 6.85 13.67
C LEU A 4 -14.76 7.30 12.53
N PRO A 5 -13.72 6.53 12.16
CA PRO A 5 -12.91 6.87 11.00
C PRO A 5 -13.87 6.95 9.81
N LYS A 6 -13.96 8.13 9.18
CA LYS A 6 -14.84 8.31 8.03
C LYS A 6 -14.48 7.23 7.00
N PRO A 7 -15.47 6.47 6.50
CA PRO A 7 -15.22 5.36 5.62
C PRO A 7 -14.62 5.88 4.31
N VAL A 8 -13.43 5.39 3.96
CA VAL A 8 -13.02 4.96 2.60
C VAL A 8 -13.35 5.88 1.40
N ASP A 9 -13.55 7.17 1.61
CA ASP A 9 -13.77 8.16 0.53
C ASP A 9 -12.47 8.78 0.04
N ASP A 10 -11.33 8.39 0.62
CA ASP A 10 -10.03 8.73 0.07
C ASP A 10 -9.76 7.85 -1.18
N PRO A 11 -9.61 8.46 -2.37
CA PRO A 11 -9.38 7.73 -3.60
C PRO A 11 -8.07 6.93 -3.56
N ALA A 12 -7.04 7.39 -2.84
CA ALA A 12 -5.80 6.66 -2.66
C ALA A 12 -5.99 5.44 -1.73
N MET A 13 -6.86 5.52 -0.72
CA MET A 13 -7.23 4.35 0.10
C MET A 13 -7.95 3.28 -0.72
N ARG A 14 -8.85 3.68 -1.63
CA ARG A 14 -9.52 2.73 -2.55
C ARG A 14 -8.51 2.05 -3.48
N LYS A 15 -7.55 2.80 -4.01
CA LYS A 15 -6.45 2.26 -4.82
C LYS A 15 -5.55 1.32 -4.02
N LEU A 16 -5.26 1.63 -2.75
CA LEU A 16 -4.51 0.75 -1.86
C LEU A 16 -5.23 -0.59 -1.66
N VAL A 17 -6.55 -0.56 -1.41
CA VAL A 17 -7.36 -1.77 -1.28
C VAL A 17 -7.37 -2.58 -2.59
N ALA A 18 -7.52 -1.92 -3.74
CA ALA A 18 -7.48 -2.58 -5.03
C ALA A 18 -6.12 -3.26 -5.28
N LEU A 19 -5.01 -2.62 -4.92
CA LEU A 19 -3.67 -3.18 -5.05
C LEU A 19 -3.47 -4.45 -4.20
N VAL A 20 -4.08 -4.51 -3.02
CA VAL A 20 -4.04 -5.71 -2.16
C VAL A 20 -4.83 -6.88 -2.75
N GLN A 21 -5.86 -6.59 -3.55
CA GLN A 21 -6.71 -7.59 -4.20
C GLN A 21 -6.22 -7.98 -5.60
N GLU A 22 -5.19 -7.31 -6.12
CA GLU A 22 -4.68 -7.54 -7.48
C GLU A 22 -3.98 -8.89 -7.59
N GLN A 23 -4.10 -9.53 -8.76
CA GLN A 23 -3.34 -10.73 -9.08
C GLN A 23 -1.85 -10.39 -9.19
N LEU A 24 -1.05 -11.02 -8.34
CA LEU A 24 0.39 -10.80 -8.30
C LEU A 24 1.13 -11.66 -9.32
N PRO A 25 2.31 -11.21 -9.79
CA PRO A 25 3.23 -12.05 -10.54
C PRO A 25 3.54 -13.38 -9.84
N ASN A 26 3.74 -14.45 -10.61
CA ASN A 26 3.96 -15.81 -10.08
C ASN A 26 5.21 -15.96 -9.21
N SER A 27 6.22 -15.09 -9.38
CA SER A 27 7.43 -15.11 -8.54
C SER A 27 7.26 -14.16 -7.36
N ALA A 28 7.48 -14.66 -6.13
CA ALA A 28 7.44 -13.85 -4.91
C ALA A 28 8.37 -12.62 -4.99
N HIS A 29 9.54 -12.78 -5.61
CA HIS A 29 10.48 -11.67 -5.82
C HIS A 29 9.93 -10.62 -6.78
N GLN A 30 9.35 -11.05 -7.92
CA GLN A 30 8.74 -10.14 -8.87
C GLN A 30 7.49 -9.47 -8.30
N ALA A 31 6.66 -10.19 -7.56
CA ALA A 31 5.49 -9.68 -6.86
C ALA A 31 5.87 -8.60 -5.84
N ARG A 32 6.94 -8.84 -5.06
CA ARG A 32 7.48 -7.84 -4.12
C ARG A 32 7.94 -6.58 -4.83
N ILE A 33 8.73 -6.70 -5.89
CA ILE A 33 9.20 -5.54 -6.67
C ILE A 33 8.01 -4.78 -7.26
N TYR A 34 7.04 -5.51 -7.81
CA TYR A 34 5.82 -4.92 -8.38
C TYR A 34 5.04 -4.14 -7.32
N LEU A 35 4.73 -4.75 -6.19
CA LEU A 35 3.99 -4.11 -5.09
C LEU A 35 4.71 -2.88 -4.55
N LEU A 36 6.04 -2.93 -4.38
CA LEU A 36 6.80 -1.76 -3.91
C LEU A 36 6.75 -0.61 -4.90
N LYS A 37 6.81 -0.88 -6.22
CA LYS A 37 6.66 0.15 -7.24
C LYS A 37 5.27 0.77 -7.21
N GLN A 38 4.22 -0.05 -7.15
CA GLN A 38 2.84 0.44 -7.09
C GLN A 38 2.56 1.24 -5.82
N LEU A 39 2.99 0.77 -4.66
CA LEU A 39 2.83 1.48 -3.39
C LEU A 39 3.61 2.79 -3.34
N HIS A 40 4.79 2.86 -3.97
CA HIS A 40 5.56 4.10 -4.05
C HIS A 40 4.89 5.12 -4.98
N ALA A 41 4.39 4.68 -6.14
CA ALA A 41 3.63 5.55 -7.04
C ALA A 41 2.36 6.07 -6.36
N LEU A 42 1.64 5.21 -5.63
CA LEU A 42 0.45 5.59 -4.88
C LEU A 42 0.76 6.58 -3.75
N GLU A 43 1.91 6.44 -3.07
CA GLU A 43 2.35 7.42 -2.08
C GLU A 43 2.62 8.79 -2.71
N GLN A 44 3.27 8.85 -3.87
CA GLN A 44 3.51 10.12 -4.57
C GLN A 44 2.19 10.78 -4.97
N GLU A 45 1.27 10.01 -5.58
CA GLU A 45 -0.06 10.52 -5.94
C GLU A 45 -0.83 11.04 -4.71
N ALA A 46 -0.79 10.30 -3.59
CA ALA A 46 -1.44 10.69 -2.35
C ALA A 46 -0.84 12.00 -1.78
N LEU A 47 0.47 12.20 -1.90
CA LEU A 47 1.12 13.45 -1.49
C LEU A 47 0.72 14.62 -2.39
N GLU A 48 0.72 14.42 -3.71
CA GLU A 48 0.36 15.45 -4.70
C GLU A 48 -1.10 15.88 -4.58
N THR A 49 -1.99 14.94 -4.28
CA THR A 49 -3.44 15.20 -4.17
C THR A 49 -3.87 15.64 -2.77
N GLY A 50 -2.95 15.69 -1.79
CA GLY A 50 -3.26 16.06 -0.42
C GLY A 50 -4.17 15.05 0.29
N ALA A 51 -3.94 13.75 0.04
CA ALA A 51 -4.66 12.66 0.68
C ALA A 51 -4.59 12.71 2.21
N ASP A 52 -5.54 12.05 2.86
CA ASP A 52 -5.62 12.04 4.32
C ASP A 52 -4.33 11.47 4.95
N PRO A 53 -3.81 12.06 6.05
CA PRO A 53 -2.62 11.55 6.71
C PRO A 53 -2.71 10.07 7.12
N GLY A 54 -3.89 9.58 7.48
CA GLY A 54 -4.15 8.18 7.78
C GLY A 54 -3.99 7.27 6.56
N THR A 55 -4.38 7.74 5.37
CA THR A 55 -4.14 7.05 4.10
C THR A 55 -2.63 6.97 3.81
N LEU A 56 -1.90 8.07 3.95
CA LEU A 56 -0.44 8.09 3.75
C LEU A 56 0.29 7.15 4.72
N LEU A 57 -0.14 7.11 5.99
CA LEU A 57 0.39 6.18 6.99
C LEU A 57 0.10 4.72 6.60
N SER A 58 -1.10 4.43 6.09
CA SER A 58 -1.49 3.09 5.64
C SER A 58 -0.65 2.63 4.45
N ILE A 59 -0.41 3.51 3.47
CA ILE A 59 0.46 3.23 2.30
C ILE A 59 1.89 2.93 2.77
N ARG A 60 2.46 3.75 3.67
CA ARG A 60 3.81 3.54 4.22
C ARG A 60 3.92 2.26 5.04
N ALA A 61 2.89 1.93 5.81
CA ALA A 61 2.82 0.69 6.56
C ALA A 61 2.84 -0.53 5.62
N ALA A 62 2.04 -0.50 4.55
CA ALA A 62 2.03 -1.55 3.53
C ALA A 62 3.41 -1.70 2.86
N GLN A 63 4.08 -0.60 2.51
CA GLN A 63 5.45 -0.65 1.98
C GLN A 63 6.41 -1.33 2.97
N SER A 64 6.32 -1.00 4.26
CA SER A 64 7.18 -1.58 5.29
C SER A 64 6.98 -3.09 5.40
N VAL A 65 5.73 -3.57 5.35
CA VAL A 65 5.40 -5.00 5.34
C VAL A 65 6.03 -5.67 4.13
N VAL A 66 5.77 -5.19 2.91
CA VAL A 66 6.30 -5.78 1.67
C VAL A 66 7.84 -5.76 1.63
N ARG A 67 8.49 -4.73 2.19
CA ARG A 67 9.95 -4.69 2.31
C ARG A 67 10.49 -5.76 3.25
N ARG A 68 9.77 -6.06 4.34
CA ARG A 68 10.17 -7.08 5.33
C ARG A 68 9.81 -8.51 4.93
N SER A 69 8.90 -8.68 3.97
CA SER A 69 8.62 -9.96 3.34
C SER A 69 9.80 -10.40 2.48
N ASP A 70 10.83 -10.95 3.11
CA ASP A 70 11.99 -11.55 2.44
C ASP A 70 11.72 -13.04 2.19
N PRO A 71 11.76 -13.55 0.95
CA PRO A 71 11.67 -14.99 0.68
C PRO A 71 12.94 -15.77 1.09
N LEU A 72 14.04 -15.10 1.47
CA LEU A 72 15.31 -15.76 1.83
C LEU A 72 15.53 -15.95 3.34
N MET A 73 14.62 -15.48 4.20
CA MET A 73 14.68 -15.66 5.65
C MET A 73 13.67 -16.72 6.14
N GLY A 74 13.72 -17.87 5.48
CA GLY A 74 12.87 -19.04 5.77
C GLY A 74 13.51 -20.33 5.27
N ALA A 75 14.77 -20.57 5.65
CA ALA A 75 15.45 -21.86 5.58
C ALA A 75 16.48 -21.94 6.71
#